data_AF-E0N9G6-F1
#
_entry.id   AF-E0N9G6-F1
#
_cell.length_a   1.000
_cell.length_b   1.000
_cell.length_c   1.000
_cell.angle_alpha   90.00
_cell.angle_beta   90.00
_cell.angle_gamma   90.00
#
_symmetry.space_group_name_H-M   'P 1'
#
loop_
_entity.id
_entity.type
_entity.pdbx_description
1 polymer ?
#
loop_
_entity_poly.entity_id
_entity_poly.type
_entity_poly.pdbx_seq_one_letter_code
_entity_poly.pdbx_strand_id
1 'polypeptide(L)'
;MDKILIEQTLNNLDSLYQNNPADQVYYSKLAILELSGWLEETIDELLIHYSQSKLNSDNLKYFEEKIKNTWGANYSSNIRNLLIIVVGLINVETIENNLKQNGGYLDLLKNTTKSLKKARDDCAHTSTAGVTQQFQAPSYYKQVLINIYDSLIELERELNLINP
;
A
#
# COMPACT_ATOMS: atom_id res chain seq x y z
N MET A 1 -11.20 2.52 5.10
CA MET A 1 -10.16 2.97 4.16
C MET A 1 -10.55 4.32 3.56
N ASP A 2 -9.86 5.40 3.91
CA ASP A 2 -10.14 6.71 3.34
C ASP A 2 -9.41 6.91 2.00
N LYS A 3 -10.03 6.43 0.91
CA LYS A 3 -9.55 6.65 -0.46
C LYS A 3 -9.71 8.10 -0.92
N ILE A 4 -10.73 8.80 -0.40
CA ILE A 4 -11.14 10.11 -0.91
C ILE A 4 -10.03 11.13 -0.67
N LEU A 5 -9.44 11.11 0.54
CA LEU A 5 -8.38 12.04 0.90
C LEU A 5 -7.12 11.89 0.03
N ILE A 6 -6.66 10.66 -0.18
CA ILE A 6 -5.48 10.41 -1.03
C ILE A 6 -5.78 10.73 -2.50
N GLU A 7 -7.00 10.45 -2.99
CA GLU A 7 -7.41 10.79 -4.35
C GLU A 7 -7.42 12.30 -4.56
N GLN A 8 -7.96 13.07 -3.61
CA GLN A 8 -7.91 14.54 -3.61
C GLN A 8 -6.48 15.06 -3.61
N THR A 9 -5.62 14.46 -2.79
CA THR A 9 -4.19 14.81 -2.71
C THR A 9 -3.51 14.59 -4.06
N LEU A 10 -3.67 13.41 -4.66
CA LEU A 10 -3.11 13.09 -5.98
C LEU A 10 -3.68 13.99 -7.09
N ASN A 11 -4.96 14.35 -7.03
CA ASN A 11 -5.58 15.30 -7.96
C ASN A 11 -4.96 16.70 -7.86
N ASN A 12 -4.73 17.19 -6.64
CA ASN A 12 -4.08 18.47 -6.42
C ASN A 12 -2.63 18.46 -6.93
N LEU A 13 -1.88 17.39 -6.62
CA LEU A 13 -0.51 17.22 -7.10
C LEU A 13 -0.44 17.14 -8.63
N ASP A 14 -1.39 16.46 -9.28
CA ASP A 14 -1.48 16.42 -10.74
C ASP A 14 -1.73 17.81 -11.33
N SER A 15 -2.65 18.57 -10.75
CA SER A 15 -2.90 19.96 -11.16
C SER A 15 -1.64 20.84 -11.02
N LEU A 16 -0.94 20.73 -9.90
CA LEU A 16 0.31 21.47 -9.66
C LEU A 16 1.42 21.06 -10.65
N TYR A 17 1.54 19.76 -10.93
CA TYR A 17 2.48 19.22 -11.91
C TYR A 17 2.24 19.76 -13.33
N GLN A 18 0.99 19.88 -13.76
CA GLN A 18 0.67 20.41 -15.09
C GLN A 18 0.91 21.92 -15.19
N ASN A 19 0.65 22.67 -14.11
CA ASN A 19 0.71 24.12 -14.10
C ASN A 19 2.11 24.69 -13.80
N ASN A 20 3.04 23.89 -13.27
CA ASN A 20 4.37 24.35 -12.84
C ASN A 20 5.49 23.45 -13.41
N PRO A 21 5.86 23.61 -14.70
CA PRO A 21 6.85 22.75 -15.37
C PRO A 21 8.22 22.69 -14.67
N ALA A 22 8.65 23.78 -14.04
CA ALA A 22 9.93 23.86 -13.34
C ALA A 22 9.99 22.95 -12.09
N ASP A 23 8.84 22.64 -11.50
CA ASP A 23 8.73 21.95 -10.21
C ASP A 23 8.15 20.53 -10.34
N GLN A 24 7.96 20.04 -11.58
CA GLN A 24 7.36 18.73 -11.87
C GLN A 24 7.99 17.57 -11.10
N VAL A 25 9.31 17.58 -10.95
CA VAL A 25 10.04 16.56 -10.20
C VAL A 25 9.61 16.52 -8.73
N TYR A 26 9.36 17.68 -8.11
CA TYR A 26 8.92 17.74 -6.71
C TYR A 26 7.52 17.14 -6.55
N TYR A 27 6.59 17.46 -7.46
CA TYR A 27 5.23 16.93 -7.39
C TYR A 27 5.18 15.43 -7.69
N SER A 28 6.00 14.92 -8.61
CA SER A 28 6.15 13.47 -8.83
C SER A 28 6.69 12.75 -7.60
N LYS A 29 7.72 13.32 -6.94
CA LYS A 29 8.29 12.75 -5.70
C LYS A 29 7.30 12.80 -4.54
N LEU A 30 6.51 13.86 -4.44
CA LEU A 30 5.49 13.96 -3.39
C LEU A 30 4.34 12.98 -3.63
N ALA A 31 3.87 12.83 -4.87
CA ALA A 31 2.78 11.91 -5.20
C ALA A 31 3.09 10.45 -4.84
N ILE A 32 4.34 10.00 -5.06
CA ILE A 32 4.73 8.65 -4.66
C ILE A 32 4.85 8.49 -3.14
N LEU A 33 5.32 9.52 -2.43
CA LEU A 33 5.43 9.50 -0.98
C LEU A 33 4.04 9.41 -0.34
N GLU A 34 3.11 10.26 -0.76
CA GLU A 34 1.73 10.27 -0.27
C GLU A 34 1.03 8.92 -0.53
N LEU A 35 1.12 8.39 -1.76
CA LEU A 35 0.49 7.11 -2.08
C LEU A 35 1.13 5.94 -1.32
N SER A 36 2.46 5.96 -1.15
CA SER A 36 3.16 4.91 -0.39
C SER A 36 2.80 4.94 1.10
N GLY A 37 2.73 6.13 1.69
CA GLY A 37 2.33 6.33 3.08
C GLY A 37 0.88 5.89 3.31
N TRP A 38 -0.05 6.36 2.47
CA TRP A 38 -1.45 5.94 2.53
C TRP A 38 -1.63 4.42 2.44
N LEU A 39 -0.87 3.74 1.56
CA LEU A 39 -0.95 2.29 1.42
C LEU A 39 -0.46 1.56 2.67
N GLU A 40 0.62 2.03 3.29
CA GLU A 40 1.15 1.49 4.54
C GLU A 40 0.14 1.65 5.68
N GLU A 41 -0.36 2.87 5.89
CA GLU A 41 -1.38 3.19 6.91
C GLU A 41 -2.66 2.37 6.71
N THR A 42 -3.13 2.25 5.46
CA THR A 42 -4.36 1.52 5.14
C THR A 42 -4.25 0.03 5.50
N ILE A 43 -3.09 -0.59 5.25
CA ILE A 43 -2.87 -2.00 5.57
C ILE A 43 -2.75 -2.20 7.07
N ASP A 44 -2.03 -1.32 7.75
CA ASP A 44 -1.90 -1.34 9.20
C ASP A 44 -3.26 -1.23 9.88
N GLU A 45 -4.08 -0.26 9.47
CA GLU A 45 -5.45 -0.08 9.97
C GLU A 45 -6.32 -1.31 9.73
N LEU A 46 -6.28 -1.88 8.52
CA LEU A 46 -7.05 -3.07 8.17
C LEU A 46 -6.68 -4.25 9.06
N LEU A 47 -5.40 -4.50 9.29
CA LEU A 47 -4.94 -5.60 10.12
C LEU A 47 -5.22 -5.37 11.61
N ILE A 48 -5.10 -4.12 12.09
CA ILE A 48 -5.46 -3.76 13.47
C ILE A 48 -6.96 -3.97 13.68
N HIS A 49 -7.81 -3.47 12.77
CA HIS A 49 -9.26 -3.61 12.88
C HIS A 49 -9.69 -5.08 12.87
N TYR A 50 -9.13 -5.89 11.96
CA TYR A 50 -9.34 -7.33 11.97
C TYR A 50 -8.97 -7.95 13.33
N SER A 51 -7.80 -7.59 13.86
CA SER A 51 -7.27 -8.13 15.12
C SER A 51 -8.07 -7.76 16.35
N GLN A 52 -8.64 -6.55 16.40
CA GLN A 52 -9.40 -6.04 17.56
C GLN A 52 -10.59 -6.94 17.93
N SER A 53 -11.20 -7.58 16.92
CA SER A 53 -12.34 -8.48 17.14
C SER A 53 -11.95 -9.93 17.49
N LYS A 54 -10.67 -10.27 17.39
CA LYS A 54 -10.18 -11.67 17.43
C LYS A 54 -9.13 -11.92 18.54
N LEU A 55 -8.36 -10.90 18.90
CA LEU A 55 -7.28 -11.00 19.89
C LEU A 55 -7.70 -10.43 21.24
N ASN A 56 -7.17 -11.01 22.31
CA ASN A 56 -7.21 -10.38 23.64
C ASN A 56 -6.25 -9.17 23.69
N SER A 57 -6.36 -8.35 24.74
CA SER A 57 -5.59 -7.10 24.85
C SER A 57 -4.07 -7.28 24.80
N ASP A 58 -3.54 -8.35 25.40
CA ASP A 58 -2.09 -8.58 25.43
C ASP A 58 -1.56 -9.02 24.05
N ASN A 59 -2.28 -9.90 23.37
CA ASN A 59 -1.95 -10.33 22.01
C ASN A 59 -2.15 -9.20 20.99
N LEU A 60 -3.16 -8.33 21.20
CA LEU A 60 -3.36 -7.14 20.37
C LEU A 60 -2.18 -6.17 20.49
N LYS A 61 -1.73 -5.86 21.71
CA LYS A 61 -0.55 -5.03 21.94
C LYS A 61 0.70 -5.62 21.29
N TYR A 62 0.92 -6.92 21.46
CA TYR A 62 2.02 -7.62 20.81
C TYR A 62 1.96 -7.46 19.28
N PHE A 63 0.77 -7.58 18.69
CA PHE A 63 0.60 -7.40 17.25
C PHE A 63 0.82 -5.96 16.79
N GLU A 64 0.29 -4.97 17.51
CA GLU A 64 0.52 -3.54 17.24
C GLU A 64 2.02 -3.19 17.28
N GLU A 65 2.79 -3.78 18.21
CA GLU A 65 4.24 -3.64 18.25
C GLU A 65 4.92 -4.25 17.01
N LYS A 66 4.42 -5.38 16.47
CA LYS A 66 4.95 -5.97 15.24
C LYS A 66 4.68 -5.13 14.01
N ILE A 67 3.49 -4.53 13.92
CA ILE A 67 3.15 -3.59 12.85
C ILE A 67 4.09 -2.38 12.89
N LYS A 68 4.23 -1.72 14.05
CA LYS A 68 5.12 -0.55 14.22
C LYS A 68 6.58 -0.80 13.86
N ASN A 69 7.05 -2.04 14.00
CA ASN A 69 8.43 -2.42 13.65
C ASN A 69 8.60 -2.85 12.19
N THR A 70 7.51 -2.96 11.43
CA THR A 70 7.52 -3.36 10.02
C THR A 70 7.41 -2.12 9.15
N TRP A 71 8.47 -1.81 8.40
CA TRP A 71 8.54 -0.59 7.59
C TRP A 71 8.35 -0.87 6.11
N GLY A 72 7.39 -0.18 5.49
CA GLY A 72 7.11 -0.19 4.07
C GLY A 72 6.00 -1.16 3.65
N ALA A 73 5.34 -0.82 2.54
CA ALA A 73 4.18 -1.55 2.05
C ALA A 73 4.48 -2.72 1.08
N ASN A 74 5.66 -3.36 1.11
CA ASN A 74 5.93 -4.47 0.19
C ASN A 74 5.16 -5.74 0.57
N TYR A 75 4.42 -6.33 -0.38
CA TYR A 75 3.61 -7.50 -0.08
C TYR A 75 4.42 -8.70 0.44
N SER A 76 5.43 -9.11 -0.34
CA SER A 76 6.16 -10.34 -0.08
C SER A 76 7.03 -10.29 1.17
N SER A 77 7.62 -9.13 1.49
CA SER A 77 8.52 -9.01 2.64
C SER A 77 7.83 -8.56 3.92
N ASN A 78 6.74 -7.81 3.84
CA ASN A 78 6.17 -7.11 5.00
C ASN A 78 4.72 -7.53 5.23
N ILE A 79 3.83 -7.23 4.28
CA ILE A 79 2.37 -7.45 4.44
C ILE A 79 2.05 -8.93 4.68
N ARG A 80 2.66 -9.83 3.90
CA ARG A 80 2.48 -11.28 4.04
C ARG A 80 2.91 -11.79 5.41
N ASN A 81 4.00 -11.23 5.97
CA ASN A 81 4.47 -11.63 7.29
C ASN A 81 3.50 -11.20 8.39
N LEU A 82 2.96 -9.97 8.30
CA LEU A 82 1.92 -9.51 9.23
C LEU A 82 0.64 -10.35 9.13
N LEU A 83 0.21 -10.69 7.91
CA LEU A 83 -0.90 -11.61 7.67
C LEU A 83 -0.65 -12.98 8.34
N ILE A 84 0.53 -13.56 8.17
CA ILE A 84 0.87 -14.85 8.81
C ILE A 84 0.81 -14.76 10.33
N ILE A 85 1.26 -13.65 10.92
CA ILE A 85 1.22 -13.46 12.37
C ILE A 85 -0.22 -13.44 12.89
N VAL A 86 -1.15 -12.79 12.16
CA VAL A 86 -2.51 -12.57 12.66
C VAL A 86 -3.51 -13.67 12.28
N VAL A 87 -3.47 -14.19 11.05
CA VAL A 87 -4.41 -15.24 10.60
C VAL A 87 -3.78 -16.63 10.50
N GLY A 88 -2.46 -16.75 10.55
CA GLY A 88 -1.75 -18.02 10.38
C GLY A 88 -1.53 -18.41 8.91
N LEU A 89 -0.49 -19.21 8.67
CA LEU A 89 -0.01 -19.52 7.32
C LEU A 89 -1.05 -20.24 6.43
N ILE A 90 -1.83 -21.17 7.00
CA ILE A 90 -2.86 -21.90 6.25
C ILE A 90 -3.92 -20.94 5.71
N ASN A 91 -4.42 -20.04 6.56
CA ASN A 91 -5.42 -19.06 6.16
C ASN A 91 -4.85 -18.04 5.16
N VAL A 92 -3.58 -17.63 5.32
CA VAL A 92 -2.92 -16.80 4.31
C VAL A 92 -2.86 -17.50 2.96
N GLU A 93 -2.53 -18.79 2.91
CA GLU A 93 -2.53 -19.55 1.66
C GLU A 93 -3.93 -19.61 1.02
N THR A 94 -4.98 -19.80 1.82
CA THR A 94 -6.37 -19.74 1.35
C THR A 94 -6.71 -18.36 0.77
N ILE A 95 -6.42 -17.28 1.50
CA ILE A 95 -6.63 -15.90 1.03
C ILE A 95 -5.87 -15.67 -0.28
N GLU A 96 -4.58 -16.02 -0.34
CA GLU A 96 -3.74 -15.84 -1.53
C GLU A 96 -4.34 -16.59 -2.72
N ASN A 97 -4.79 -17.83 -2.54
CA ASN A 97 -5.43 -18.60 -3.61
C ASN A 97 -6.74 -17.96 -4.09
N ASN A 98 -7.58 -17.48 -3.16
CA ASN A 98 -8.84 -16.81 -3.50
C ASN A 98 -8.59 -15.50 -4.25
N LEU A 99 -7.69 -14.65 -3.75
CA LEU A 99 -7.31 -13.39 -4.42
C LEU A 99 -6.67 -13.62 -5.79
N LYS A 100 -5.99 -14.76 -5.99
CA LYS A 100 -5.42 -15.12 -7.30
C LYS A 100 -6.50 -15.56 -8.29
N GLN A 101 -7.49 -16.33 -7.83
CA GLN A 101 -8.58 -16.83 -8.69
C GLN A 101 -9.63 -15.76 -8.96
N ASN A 102 -9.88 -14.88 -8.01
CA ASN A 102 -10.81 -13.77 -8.13
C ASN A 102 -10.09 -12.58 -8.77
N GLY A 103 -10.16 -12.44 -10.10
CA GLY A 103 -9.68 -11.24 -10.81
C GLY A 103 -8.15 -11.01 -10.82
N GLY A 104 -7.33 -11.89 -10.23
CA GLY A 104 -5.87 -11.73 -10.17
C GLY A 104 -5.40 -10.66 -9.19
N TYR A 105 -6.20 -10.32 -8.16
CA TYR A 105 -5.88 -9.29 -7.17
C TYR A 105 -4.57 -9.56 -6.43
N LEU A 106 -4.21 -10.83 -6.20
CA LEU A 106 -2.93 -11.15 -5.56
C LEU A 106 -1.72 -10.66 -6.38
N ASP A 107 -1.74 -10.91 -7.68
CA ASP A 107 -0.66 -10.52 -8.57
C ASP A 107 -0.62 -9.00 -8.73
N LEU A 108 -1.79 -8.35 -8.77
CA LEU A 108 -1.92 -6.90 -8.79
C LEU A 108 -1.34 -6.26 -7.51
N LEU A 109 -1.67 -6.79 -6.33
CA LEU A 109 -1.15 -6.35 -5.04
C LEU A 109 0.37 -6.52 -4.95
N LYS A 110 0.89 -7.71 -5.33
CA LYS A 110 2.33 -8.00 -5.35
C LYS A 110 3.11 -7.08 -6.28
N ASN A 111 2.62 -6.90 -7.50
CA ASN A 111 3.31 -6.08 -8.50
C ASN A 111 3.25 -4.59 -8.16
N THR A 112 2.10 -4.11 -7.68
CA THR A 112 1.90 -2.70 -7.32
C THR A 112 2.76 -2.30 -6.13
N THR A 113 2.71 -3.08 -5.04
CA THR A 113 3.52 -2.83 -3.84
C THR A 113 5.03 -2.87 -4.12
N LYS A 114 5.47 -3.80 -4.97
CA LYS A 114 6.86 -3.88 -5.44
C LYS A 114 7.26 -2.66 -6.27
N SER A 115 6.39 -2.22 -7.18
CA SER A 115 6.65 -1.09 -8.06
C SER A 115 6.68 0.24 -7.29
N LEU A 116 5.74 0.44 -6.35
CA LEU A 116 5.71 1.60 -5.47
C LEU A 116 6.97 1.67 -4.59
N LYS A 117 7.37 0.55 -3.96
CA LYS A 117 8.61 0.51 -3.19
C LYS A 117 9.82 0.90 -4.05
N LYS A 118 9.95 0.31 -5.24
CA LYS A 118 11.06 0.61 -6.13
C LYS A 118 11.07 2.09 -6.52
N ALA A 119 9.95 2.62 -6.98
CA ALA A 119 9.89 4.01 -7.43
C ALA A 119 10.11 4.99 -6.27
N ARG A 120 9.68 4.66 -5.04
CA ARG A 120 9.95 5.46 -3.84
C ARG A 120 11.44 5.44 -3.50
N ASP A 121 12.05 4.26 -3.50
CA ASP A 121 13.48 4.10 -3.23
C ASP A 121 14.31 4.83 -4.31
N ASP A 122 13.90 4.79 -5.57
CA ASP A 122 14.52 5.57 -6.67
C ASP A 122 14.37 7.08 -6.42
N CYS A 123 13.20 7.56 -5.96
CA CYS A 123 12.99 8.98 -5.62
C CYS A 123 13.89 9.46 -4.47
N ALA A 124 14.11 8.60 -3.47
CA ALA A 124 14.90 8.91 -2.27
C ALA A 124 16.41 8.91 -2.56
N HIS A 125 16.90 7.98 -3.39
CA HIS A 125 18.33 7.83 -3.67
C HIS A 125 18.85 8.73 -4.80
N THR A 126 17.97 9.44 -5.50
CA THR A 126 18.36 10.26 -6.65
C THR A 126 18.34 11.75 -6.29
N SER A 127 19.52 12.40 -6.27
CA SER A 127 19.62 13.86 -6.19
C SER A 127 19.06 14.51 -7.46
N THR A 128 18.33 15.61 -7.31
CA THR A 128 17.76 16.37 -8.44
C THR A 128 18.81 17.06 -9.31
N ALA A 129 20.08 17.05 -8.92
CA ALA A 129 21.19 17.63 -9.67
C ALA A 129 21.72 16.66 -10.74
N GLY A 130 21.50 17.00 -12.02
CA GLY A 130 22.30 16.48 -13.13
C GLY A 130 21.85 15.15 -13.78
N VAL A 131 20.69 14.61 -13.43
CA VAL A 131 20.16 13.37 -14.04
C VAL A 131 18.88 13.61 -14.82
N THR A 132 18.84 13.08 -16.05
CA THR A 132 17.71 13.02 -17.00
C THR A 132 16.63 12.00 -16.57
N GLN A 133 16.48 11.73 -15.28
CA GLN A 133 15.60 10.67 -14.81
C GLN A 133 14.15 11.17 -14.81
N GLN A 134 13.33 10.56 -15.66
CA GLN A 134 11.90 10.85 -15.73
C GLN A 134 11.19 10.12 -14.59
N PHE A 135 10.61 10.89 -13.66
CA PHE A 135 9.68 10.37 -12.67
C PHE A 135 8.29 10.26 -13.28
N GLN A 136 7.50 9.29 -12.81
CA GLN A 136 6.11 9.17 -13.23
C GLN A 136 5.31 10.38 -12.76
N ALA A 137 4.40 10.87 -13.60
CA ALA A 137 3.51 11.98 -13.25
C ALA A 137 2.49 11.56 -12.18
N PRO A 138 1.93 12.50 -11.40
CA PRO A 138 0.88 12.19 -10.41
C PRO A 138 -0.32 11.43 -10.99
N SER A 139 -0.71 11.70 -12.24
CA SER A 139 -1.75 10.97 -12.97
C SER A 139 -1.52 9.45 -13.06
N TYR A 140 -0.26 8.99 -13.14
CA TYR A 140 0.07 7.56 -13.09
C TYR A 140 -0.31 6.97 -11.73
N TYR A 141 0.04 7.66 -10.63
CA TYR A 141 -0.24 7.20 -9.28
C TYR A 141 -1.73 7.18 -8.95
N LYS A 142 -2.54 8.03 -9.61
CA LYS A 142 -4.01 7.92 -9.53
C LYS A 142 -4.52 6.58 -10.07
N GLN A 143 -4.00 6.11 -11.20
CA GLN A 143 -4.38 4.81 -11.73
C GLN A 143 -3.91 3.68 -10.82
N VAL A 144 -2.71 3.83 -10.24
CA VAL A 144 -2.19 2.87 -9.25
C VAL A 144 -3.11 2.81 -8.01
N LEU A 145 -3.59 3.95 -7.51
CA LEU A 145 -4.55 4.03 -6.40
C LEU A 145 -5.82 3.24 -6.69
N ILE A 146 -6.40 3.38 -7.90
CA ILE A 146 -7.61 2.64 -8.28
C ILE A 146 -7.35 1.14 -8.21
N ASN A 147 -6.28 0.67 -8.84
CA ASN A 147 -5.94 -0.74 -8.93
C ASN A 147 -5.64 -1.38 -7.57
N ILE A 148 -4.90 -0.66 -6.71
CA ILE A 148 -4.54 -1.17 -5.39
C ILE A 148 -5.73 -1.19 -4.45
N TYR A 149 -6.62 -0.19 -4.53
CA TYR A 149 -7.79 -0.08 -3.68
C TYR A 149 -8.74 -1.27 -3.85
N ASP A 150 -9.01 -1.67 -5.10
CA ASP A 150 -9.86 -2.83 -5.37
C ASP A 150 -9.25 -4.12 -4.80
N SER A 151 -7.92 -4.26 -4.87
CA SER A 151 -7.20 -5.39 -4.28
C SER A 151 -7.28 -5.39 -2.74
N LEU A 152 -7.27 -4.21 -2.11
CA LEU A 152 -7.37 -4.07 -0.66
C LEU A 152 -8.79 -4.37 -0.15
N ILE A 153 -9.83 -3.97 -0.88
CA ILE A 153 -11.22 -4.34 -0.56
C ILE A 153 -11.38 -5.86 -0.57
N GLU A 154 -10.87 -6.52 -1.60
CA GLU A 154 -11.00 -7.98 -1.69
C GLU A 154 -10.15 -8.67 -0.62
N LEU A 155 -8.98 -8.14 -0.25
CA LEU A 155 -8.23 -8.63 0.90
C LEU A 155 -9.02 -8.49 2.22
N GLU A 156 -9.65 -7.33 2.47
CA GLU A 156 -10.50 -7.10 3.64
C GLU A 156 -11.66 -8.08 3.69
N ARG A 157 -12.31 -8.29 2.54
CA ARG A 157 -13.40 -9.25 2.39
C ARG A 157 -12.95 -10.66 2.76
N GLU A 158 -11.85 -11.13 2.19
CA GLU A 158 -11.33 -12.47 2.46
C GLU A 158 -10.91 -12.64 3.93
N LEU A 159 -10.33 -11.60 4.54
CA LEU A 159 -10.03 -11.60 5.98
C LEU A 159 -11.30 -11.76 6.82
N ASN A 160 -12.37 -11.05 6.49
CA ASN A 160 -13.64 -11.11 7.22
C ASN A 160 -14.36 -12.47 7.09
N LEU A 161 -14.02 -13.27 6.09
CA LEU A 161 -14.53 -14.65 5.96
C LEU A 161 -13.81 -15.63 6.91
N ILE A 162 -12.67 -15.25 7.47
CA ILE A 162 -11.94 -16.09 8.43
C ILE A 162 -12.61 -15.96 9.80
N ASN A 163 -13.24 -17.06 10.21
CA ASN A 163 -13.67 -17.27 11.58
C ASN A 163 -12.56 -17.98 12.38
N PRO A 164 -12.20 -17.47 13.57
CA PRO A 164 -11.26 -18.12 14.47
C PRO A 164 -11.86 -19.40 15.08
#